data_AF-A0A9E0KMH9-F1
#
_entry.id   AF-A0A9E0KMH9-F1
#
_cell.length_a   1.000
_cell.length_b   1.000
_cell.length_c   1.000
_cell.angle_alpha   90.00
_cell.angle_beta   90.00
_cell.angle_gamma   90.00
#
_symmetry.space_group_name_H-M   'P 1'
#
loop_
_entity.id
_entity.type
_entity.pdbx_description
1 polymer ?
#
loop_
_entity_poly.entity_id
_entity_poly.type
_entity_poly.pdbx_seq_one_letter_code
_entity_poly.pdbx_strand_id
1 'polypeptide(L)'
;MDIAAFYHSEIFKFVLLPVLIFLARICDVTLDTLRIIYVGRGMKFLAPVIGFVEVMIWLVAITQIFKNLSSPVCYVAYAGGFAMGNLIGILIEEKMAIGTVVIRIITQKDAET
;
A
#
# COMPACT_ATOMS: atom_id res chain seq x y z
N MET A 1 15.21 33.23 -0.88
CA MET A 1 13.92 32.69 -1.37
C MET A 1 13.40 31.75 -0.31
N ASP A 2 12.49 32.25 0.52
CA ASP A 2 12.06 31.59 1.75
C ASP A 2 11.28 30.31 1.47
N ILE A 3 11.92 29.17 1.70
CA ILE A 3 11.27 27.85 1.73
C ILE A 3 10.06 27.88 2.68
N ALA A 4 10.15 28.63 3.78
CA ALA A 4 9.06 28.84 4.74
C ALA A 4 7.82 29.54 4.13
N ALA A 5 8.00 30.46 3.18
CA ALA A 5 6.87 31.15 2.53
C ALA A 5 6.11 30.22 1.56
N PHE A 6 6.81 29.26 0.94
CA PHE A 6 6.20 28.25 0.06
C PHE A 6 5.30 27.28 0.83
N TYR A 7 5.74 26.83 2.02
CA TYR A 7 4.94 26.00 2.94
C TYR A 7 3.67 26.69 3.45
N HIS A 8 3.68 28.03 3.54
CA HIS A 8 2.52 28.81 3.95
C HIS A 8 1.56 29.15 2.81
N SER A 9 1.90 28.85 1.54
CA SER A 9 0.99 29.13 0.44
C SER A 9 -0.25 28.24 0.51
N GLU A 10 -1.41 28.85 0.27
CA GLU A 10 -2.70 28.15 0.21
C GLU A 10 -2.65 26.98 -0.81
N ILE A 11 -1.91 27.16 -1.92
CA ILE A 11 -1.72 26.12 -2.94
C ILE A 11 -1.00 24.89 -2.38
N PHE A 12 0.01 25.08 -1.54
CA PHE A 12 0.75 23.97 -0.92
C PHE A 12 -0.17 23.14 -0.01
N LYS A 13 -1.01 23.81 0.79
CA LYS A 13 -1.93 23.16 1.72
C LYS A 13 -3.10 22.47 1.04
N PHE A 14 -3.67 23.07 0.00
CA PHE A 14 -4.88 22.56 -0.65
C PHE A 14 -4.62 21.59 -1.82
N VAL A 15 -3.42 21.59 -2.40
CA VAL A 15 -3.11 20.75 -3.58
C VAL A 15 -1.91 19.85 -3.34
N LEU A 16 -0.77 20.40 -2.95
CA LEU A 16 0.46 19.60 -2.86
C LEU A 16 0.41 18.60 -1.70
N LEU A 17 -0.05 19.02 -0.53
CA LEU A 17 -0.18 18.19 0.67
C LEU A 17 -1.12 16.98 0.44
N PRO A 18 -2.37 17.17 -0.06
CA PRO A 18 -3.27 16.05 -0.36
C PRO A 18 -2.69 15.07 -1.38
N VAL A 19 -2.00 15.56 -2.42
CA VAL A 19 -1.37 14.69 -3.44
C VAL A 19 -0.22 13.89 -2.84
N LEU A 20 0.61 14.50 -1.99
CA LEU A 20 1.68 13.79 -1.29
C LEU A 20 1.12 12.72 -0.35
N ILE A 21 0.05 13.02 0.39
CA ILE A 21 -0.66 12.06 1.24
C ILE A 21 -1.21 10.91 0.40
N PHE A 22 -1.85 11.23 -0.74
CA PHE A 22 -2.41 10.23 -1.66
C PHE A 22 -1.33 9.27 -2.17
N LEU A 23 -0.19 9.78 -2.65
CA LEU A 23 0.91 8.96 -3.15
C LEU A 23 1.57 8.14 -2.04
N ALA A 24 1.83 8.75 -0.88
CA ALA A 24 2.36 8.03 0.27
C ALA A 24 1.41 6.89 0.68
N ARG A 25 0.08 7.11 0.58
CA ARG A 25 -0.90 6.10 0.95
C ARG A 25 -1.03 4.97 -0.06
N ILE A 26 -0.85 5.25 -1.35
CA ILE A 26 -0.75 4.22 -2.38
C ILE A 26 0.41 3.29 -2.07
N CYS A 27 1.59 3.84 -1.79
CA CYS A 27 2.79 3.05 -1.46
C CYS A 27 2.56 2.19 -0.21
N ASP A 28 2.01 2.77 0.86
CA ASP A 28 1.74 2.07 2.11
C ASP A 28 0.81 0.85 1.91
N VAL A 29 -0.34 1.06 1.28
CA VAL A 29 -1.35 0.01 1.08
C VAL A 29 -0.86 -1.05 0.10
N THR A 30 -0.05 -0.66 -0.89
CA THR A 30 0.59 -1.62 -1.80
C THR A 30 1.55 -2.52 -1.04
N LEU A 31 2.37 -1.97 -0.13
CA LEU A 31 3.27 -2.75 0.72
C LEU A 31 2.53 -3.65 1.70
N ASP A 32 1.42 -3.21 2.28
CA ASP A 32 0.57 -4.04 3.14
C ASP A 32 0.01 -5.25 2.37
N THR A 33 -0.46 -5.02 1.14
CA THR A 33 -0.94 -6.11 0.25
C THR A 33 0.18 -7.13 -0.01
N LEU A 34 1.39 -6.65 -0.35
CA LEU A 34 2.57 -7.51 -0.54
C LEU A 34 2.94 -8.30 0.71
N ARG A 35 2.89 -7.66 1.88
CA ARG A 35 3.14 -8.31 3.17
C ARG A 35 2.15 -9.45 3.40
N ILE A 36 0.85 -9.24 3.18
CA ILE A 36 -0.18 -10.27 3.34
C ILE A 36 0.12 -11.48 2.44
N ILE A 37 0.50 -11.24 1.19
CA ILE A 37 0.88 -12.30 0.24
C ILE A 37 2.12 -13.07 0.74
N TYR A 38 3.15 -12.38 1.20
CA TYR A 38 4.37 -13.02 1.73
C TYR A 38 4.12 -13.82 3.01
N VAL A 39 3.22 -13.34 3.88
CA VAL A 39 2.76 -14.08 5.07
C VAL A 39 2.01 -15.34 4.65
N GLY A 40 1.06 -15.24 3.73
CA GLY A 40 0.30 -16.39 3.22
C GLY A 40 1.18 -17.47 2.57
N ARG A 41 2.36 -17.09 2.09
CA ARG A 41 3.35 -18.01 1.50
C ARG A 41 4.42 -18.52 2.46
N GLY A 42 4.39 -18.10 3.72
CA GLY A 42 5.36 -18.53 4.71
C GLY A 42 6.77 -17.95 4.49
N MET A 43 6.91 -16.82 3.79
CA MET A 43 8.19 -16.13 3.61
C MET A 43 8.57 -15.36 4.88
N LYS A 44 9.15 -16.09 5.85
CA LYS A 44 9.37 -15.65 7.24
C LYS A 44 10.30 -14.44 7.41
N PHE A 45 11.17 -14.15 6.44
CA PHE A 45 12.12 -13.02 6.52
C PHE A 45 11.64 -11.76 5.81
N LEU A 46 11.01 -11.86 4.64
CA LEU A 46 10.58 -10.68 3.87
C LEU A 46 9.34 -10.03 4.50
N ALA A 47 8.40 -10.83 5.01
CA ALA A 47 7.17 -10.31 5.64
C ALA A 47 7.43 -9.31 6.80
N PRO A 48 8.26 -9.62 7.81
CA PRO A 48 8.53 -8.67 8.90
C PRO A 48 9.36 -7.46 8.47
N VAL A 49 10.28 -7.60 7.52
CA VAL A 49 11.08 -6.46 7.00
C VAL A 49 10.19 -5.46 6.28
N ILE A 50 9.28 -5.94 5.43
CA ILE A 50 8.32 -5.09 4.72
C ILE A 50 7.35 -4.44 5.73
N GLY A 51 6.84 -5.21 6.69
CA GLY A 51 5.95 -4.69 7.73
C GLY A 51 6.62 -3.59 8.59
N PHE A 52 7.92 -3.70 8.85
CA PHE A 52 8.66 -2.65 9.55
C PHE A 52 8.71 -1.34 8.74
N VAL A 53 9.00 -1.43 7.44
CA VAL A 53 9.04 -0.26 6.54
C VAL A 53 7.66 0.34 6.35
N GLU A 54 6.64 -0.50 6.16
CA GLU A 54 5.22 -0.11 6.08
C GLU A 54 4.80 0.72 7.29
N VAL A 55 5.00 0.21 8.52
CA VAL A 55 4.60 0.92 9.74
C VAL A 55 5.31 2.28 9.88
N MET A 56 6.57 2.41 9.45
CA MET A 56 7.25 3.71 9.44
C MET A 56 6.58 4.71 8.48
N ILE A 57 6.21 4.28 7.27
CA ILE A 57 5.49 5.11 6.30
C ILE A 57 4.13 5.52 6.86
N TRP A 58 3.40 4.55 7.43
CA TRP A 58 2.11 4.77 8.06
C TRP A 58 2.17 5.82 9.18
N LEU A 59 3.13 5.71 10.10
CA LEU A 59 3.32 6.64 11.22
C LEU A 59 3.62 8.07 10.74
N VAL A 60 4.44 8.21 9.71
CA VAL A 60 4.74 9.53 9.12
C VAL A 60 3.48 10.10 8.47
N ALA A 61 2.76 9.30 7.68
CA ALA A 61 1.56 9.73 6.98
C ALA A 61 0.44 10.15 7.95
N ILE A 62 0.15 9.34 8.97
CA ILE A 62 -0.91 9.64 9.94
C ILE A 62 -0.62 10.93 10.71
N THR A 63 0.64 11.15 11.09
CA THR A 63 1.06 12.38 11.78
C THR A 63 0.87 13.62 10.91
N GLN A 64 1.11 13.53 9.60
CA GLN A 64 0.89 14.64 8.67
C GLN A 64 -0.59 14.96 8.47
N ILE A 65 -1.45 13.93 8.46
CA ILE A 65 -2.91 14.09 8.38
C ILE A 65 -3.44 14.78 9.64
N PHE A 66 -3.01 14.32 10.82
CA PHE A 66 -3.44 14.94 12.08
C PHE A 66 -3.02 16.40 12.23
N LYS A 67 -1.88 16.79 11.65
CA LYS A 67 -1.40 18.18 11.65
C LYS A 67 -2.13 19.08 10.64
N ASN A 68 -2.68 18.52 9.56
CA ASN A 68 -3.39 19.26 8.51
C ASN A 68 -4.91 18.98 8.53
N LEU A 69 -5.47 18.89 9.73
CA LEU A 69 -6.88 18.54 10.00
C LEU A 69 -7.91 19.55 9.44
N SER A 70 -7.47 20.65 8.84
CA SER A 70 -8.28 21.81 8.50
C SER A 70 -9.06 21.69 7.19
N SER A 71 -8.76 20.69 6.34
CA SER A 71 -9.37 20.57 5.01
C SER A 71 -10.00 19.20 4.78
N PRO A 72 -11.33 19.13 4.49
CA PRO A 72 -12.00 17.89 4.08
C PRO A 72 -11.36 17.20 2.87
N VAL A 73 -10.65 17.97 2.03
CA VAL A 73 -9.95 17.46 0.84
C VAL A 73 -8.85 16.47 1.21
N CYS A 74 -8.15 16.66 2.34
CA CYS A 74 -7.13 15.73 2.81
C CYS A 74 -7.71 14.35 3.16
N TYR A 75 -8.93 14.32 3.71
CA TYR A 75 -9.62 13.07 4.03
C TYR A 75 -10.06 12.31 2.78
N VAL A 76 -10.58 13.03 1.78
CA VAL A 76 -10.96 12.43 0.50
C VAL A 76 -9.73 11.92 -0.25
N ALA A 77 -8.64 12.68 -0.26
CA ALA A 77 -7.37 12.23 -0.83
C ALA A 77 -6.82 11.00 -0.08
N TYR A 78 -6.95 10.94 1.25
CA TYR A 78 -6.54 9.77 2.01
C TYR A 78 -7.37 8.52 1.66
N ALA A 79 -8.70 8.65 1.64
CA ALA A 79 -9.59 7.55 1.27
C ALA A 79 -9.37 7.10 -0.18
N GLY A 80 -9.18 8.05 -1.10
CA GLY A 80 -8.86 7.78 -2.49
C GLY A 80 -7.52 7.08 -2.66
N GLY A 81 -6.48 7.51 -1.92
CA GLY A 81 -5.16 6.89 -1.95
C GLY A 81 -5.20 5.46 -1.42
N PHE A 82 -6.02 5.20 -0.41
CA PHE A 82 -6.27 3.85 0.10
C PHE A 82 -6.97 2.95 -0.94
N ALA A 83 -8.03 3.44 -1.58
CA ALA A 83 -8.73 2.68 -2.62
C ALA A 83 -7.83 2.37 -3.82
N MET A 84 -7.06 3.36 -4.29
CA MET A 84 -6.14 3.19 -5.41
C MET A 84 -4.94 2.32 -5.06
N GLY A 85 -4.42 2.42 -3.83
CA GLY A 85 -3.35 1.56 -3.34
C GLY A 85 -3.75 0.09 -3.33
N ASN A 86 -4.99 -0.23 -2.92
CA ASN A 86 -5.49 -1.60 -3.00
C ASN A 86 -5.58 -2.11 -4.44
N LEU A 87 -6.09 -1.29 -5.36
CA LEU A 87 -6.18 -1.66 -6.77
C LEU A 87 -4.79 -1.94 -7.36
N ILE A 88 -3.81 -1.09 -7.08
CA ILE A 88 -2.42 -1.28 -7.53
C ILE A 88 -1.80 -2.52 -6.87
N GLY A 89 -2.06 -2.75 -5.58
CA GLY A 89 -1.61 -3.93 -4.85
C GLY A 89 -2.10 -5.23 -5.49
N ILE A 90 -3.38 -5.28 -5.87
CA ILE A 90 -3.98 -6.42 -6.59
C ILE A 90 -3.31 -6.60 -7.97
N LEU A 91 -3.16 -5.53 -8.74
CA LEU A 91 -2.51 -5.61 -10.06
C LEU A 91 -1.05 -6.08 -9.97
N ILE A 92 -0.33 -5.70 -8.91
CA ILE A 92 1.03 -6.18 -8.66
C ILE A 92 1.00 -7.65 -8.26
N GLU A 93 0.07 -8.09 -7.42
CA GLU A 93 -0.11 -9.50 -7.06
C GLU A 93 -0.33 -10.36 -8.30
N GLU A 94 -1.28 -9.99 -9.15
CA GLU A 94 -1.59 -10.68 -10.41
C GLU A 94 -0.34 -10.76 -11.31
N LYS A 95 0.40 -9.65 -11.44
CA LYS A 95 1.62 -9.57 -12.26
C LYS A 95 2.78 -10.38 -11.70
N MET A 96 2.87 -10.50 -10.38
CA MET A 96 3.94 -11.27 -9.77
C MET A 96 3.78 -12.78 -10.05
N ALA A 97 2.60 -13.25 -10.50
CA ALA A 97 2.34 -14.65 -10.81
C ALA A 97 2.84 -15.58 -9.69
N ILE A 98 2.77 -15.08 -8.45
CA ILE A 98 3.16 -15.77 -7.24
C ILE A 98 1.96 -16.67 -6.91
N GLY A 99 1.76 -17.70 -7.75
CA GLY A 99 0.68 -18.68 -7.69
C GLY A 99 1.24 -20.10 -7.74
N THR A 100 0.78 -20.99 -6.86
CA THR A 100 1.08 -22.43 -7.00
C THR A 100 -0.06 -23.03 -7.80
N VAL A 101 0.19 -23.43 -9.05
CA VAL A 101 -0.84 -24.12 -9.85
C VAL A 101 -0.98 -25.54 -9.31
N VAL A 102 -2.06 -25.79 -8.56
CA VAL A 102 -2.38 -27.13 -8.07
C VAL A 102 -3.01 -27.92 -9.21
N ILE A 103 -2.21 -28.75 -9.89
CA ILE A 103 -2.73 -29.72 -10.85
C ILE A 103 -3.23 -30.93 -10.06
N ARG A 104 -4.55 -31.09 -9.97
CA ARG A 104 -5.18 -32.26 -9.37
C ARG A 104 -5.57 -33.25 -10.45
N ILE A 105 -4.79 -34.32 -10.60
CA ILE A 105 -5.12 -35.43 -11.50
C ILE A 105 -5.95 -36.43 -10.71
N ILE A 106 -7.22 -36.62 -11.11
CA ILE A 106 -8.08 -37.69 -10.61
C ILE A 106 -8.12 -38.78 -11.68
N THR A 107 -7.47 -39.90 -11.43
CA THR A 107 -7.49 -41.08 -12.31
C THR A 107 -8.53 -42.08 -11.81
N GLN A 108 -9.21 -42.74 -12.76
CA GLN A 108 -10.17 -43.82 -12.49
C GLN A 108 -9.53 -45.21 -12.49
N LYS A 109 -8.24 -45.34 -12.84
CA LYS A 109 -7.50 -46.60 -12.77
C LYS A 109 -6.66 -46.62 -11.49
N ASP A 110 -6.75 -47.73 -10.76
CA ASP A 110 -5.81 -48.05 -9.69
C ASP A 110 -4.38 -48.07 -10.26
N ALA A 111 -3.44 -47.55 -9.49
CA ALA A 111 -2.02 -47.63 -9.83
C ALA A 111 -1.59 -49.09 -9.68
N GLU A 112 -1.65 -49.84 -10.78
CA GLU A 112 -1.14 -51.21 -10.83
C GLU A 112 0.39 -51.17 -10.63
N THR A 113 0.81 -51.88 -9.57
CA THR A 113 2.16 -51.98 -8.99
C THR A 113 3.27 -52.31 -9.97
#